data_AF-A0A520A2I5-F1
#
_entry.id   AF-A0A520A2I5-F1
#
_cell.length_a   1.000
_cell.length_b   1.000
_cell.length_c   1.000
_cell.angle_alpha   90.00
_cell.angle_beta   90.00
_cell.angle_gamma   90.00
#
_symmetry.space_group_name_H-M   'P 1'
#
loop_
_entity.id
_entity.type
_entity.pdbx_description
1 polymer ?
#
loop_
_entity_poly.entity_id
_entity_poly.type
_entity_poly.pdbx_seq_one_letter_code
_entity_poly.pdbx_strand_id
1 'polypeptide(L)'
;MTLPSVARQRVLLLLRWVAFFAVMYVLLLPFGGYRSYRPYLLRNDSALPVLLTLLFAYGLTTYFLLFQLTGRLRAGYLGAVLVVGVFFMYADRKVHLPDDNGCERWSLDQLSRAPEPVVQLSTFCNVLSWSPIGEASQSDYNAQMLQYWGITPVKKLYYNK
;
A
#
# COMPACT_ATOMS: atom_id res chain seq x y z
N MET A 1 -38.10 22.74 18.14
CA MET A 1 -37.15 21.61 17.90
C MET A 1 -37.76 20.69 16.86
N THR A 2 -37.27 20.69 15.63
CA THR A 2 -37.72 19.74 14.61
C THR A 2 -37.08 18.38 14.88
N LEU A 3 -37.88 17.34 15.08
CA LEU A 3 -37.39 15.97 15.23
C LEU A 3 -36.54 15.61 14.00
N PRO A 4 -35.32 15.06 14.18
CA PRO A 4 -34.50 14.65 13.06
C PRO A 4 -35.21 13.54 12.27
N SER A 5 -35.20 13.65 10.94
CA SER A 5 -35.79 12.60 10.09
C SER A 5 -35.13 11.25 10.37
N VAL A 6 -35.90 10.16 10.27
CA VAL A 6 -35.40 8.79 10.48
C VAL A 6 -34.18 8.50 9.58
N ALA A 7 -34.18 9.02 8.35
CA ALA A 7 -33.06 8.93 7.43
C ALA A 7 -31.79 9.61 7.98
N ARG A 8 -31.91 10.82 8.55
CA ARG A 8 -30.78 11.52 9.18
C ARG A 8 -30.20 10.73 10.34
N GLN A 9 -31.05 10.18 11.21
CA GLN A 9 -30.59 9.38 12.35
C GLN A 9 -29.82 8.13 11.89
N ARG A 10 -30.30 7.45 10.86
CA ARG A 10 -29.59 6.29 10.26
C ARG A 10 -28.22 6.68 9.71
N VAL A 11 -28.13 7.77 8.96
CA VAL A 11 -26.85 8.26 8.42
C VAL A 11 -25.87 8.58 9.54
N LEU A 12 -26.30 9.32 10.57
CA LEU A 12 -25.44 9.67 11.71
C LEU A 12 -24.97 8.43 12.49
N LEU A 13 -25.84 7.43 12.65
CA LEU A 13 -25.47 6.17 13.30
C LEU A 13 -24.40 5.42 12.50
N LEU A 14 -24.56 5.33 11.18
CA LEU A 14 -23.56 4.71 10.29
C LEU A 14 -22.22 5.45 10.35
N LEU A 15 -22.24 6.79 10.32
CA LEU A 15 -21.02 7.59 10.45
C LEU A 15 -20.33 7.40 11.79
N ARG A 16 -21.09 7.25 12.88
CA ARG A 16 -20.53 6.94 14.20
C ARG A 16 -19.84 5.58 14.21
N TRP A 17 -20.41 4.58 13.55
CA TRP A 17 -19.80 3.25 13.42
C TRP A 17 -18.56 3.27 12.54
N VAL A 18 -18.56 4.04 11.44
CA VAL A 18 -17.36 4.26 10.62
C VAL A 18 -16.24 4.89 11.44
N ALA A 19 -16.54 5.94 12.21
CA ALA A 19 -15.55 6.60 13.06
C ALA A 19 -15.01 5.65 14.15
N PHE A 20 -15.90 4.91 14.82
CA PHE A 20 -15.51 3.91 15.81
C PHE A 20 -14.61 2.83 15.20
N PHE A 21 -15.00 2.27 14.05
CA PHE A 21 -14.21 1.27 13.33
C PHE A 21 -12.83 1.82 12.95
N ALA A 22 -12.76 3.02 12.37
CA ALA A 22 -11.51 3.65 11.96
C ALA A 22 -10.54 3.83 13.15
N VAL A 23 -11.05 4.34 14.28
CA VAL A 23 -10.25 4.53 15.50
C VAL A 23 -9.78 3.19 16.06
N MET A 24 -10.68 2.21 16.22
CA MET A 24 -10.32 0.88 16.72
C MET A 24 -9.31 0.19 15.82
N TYR A 25 -9.49 0.26 14.51
CA TYR A 25 -8.57 -0.31 13.55
C TYR A 25 -7.17 0.29 13.68
N VAL A 26 -7.06 1.63 13.73
CA VAL A 26 -5.76 2.32 13.88
C VAL A 26 -5.10 1.99 15.21
N LEU A 27 -5.86 1.89 16.31
CA LEU A 27 -5.32 1.47 17.61
C LEU A 27 -4.86 0.01 17.62
N LEU A 28 -5.45 -0.84 16.77
CA LEU A 28 -5.06 -2.24 16.64
C LEU A 28 -3.85 -2.46 15.73
N LEU A 29 -3.53 -1.52 14.83
CA LEU A 29 -2.39 -1.63 13.90
C LEU A 29 -1.05 -1.97 14.59
N PRO A 30 -0.66 -1.36 15.72
CA PRO A 30 0.60 -1.69 16.41
C PRO A 30 0.70 -3.15 16.87
N PHE A 31 -0.44 -3.81 17.14
CA PHE A 31 -0.47 -5.21 17.57
C PHE A 31 -0.20 -6.19 16.42
N GLY A 32 -0.10 -5.72 15.16
CA GLY A 32 0.32 -6.53 14.01
C GLY A 32 1.82 -6.85 13.97
N GLY A 33 2.61 -6.27 14.88
CA GLY A 33 4.05 -6.48 15.01
C GLY A 33 4.89 -5.54 14.14
N TYR A 34 6.04 -5.12 14.68
CA TYR A 34 7.01 -4.30 13.96
C TYR A 34 7.83 -5.15 12.98
N ARG A 35 8.06 -4.64 11.77
CA ARG A 35 8.98 -5.23 10.79
C ARG A 35 9.99 -4.17 10.39
N SER A 36 11.28 -4.46 10.54
CA SER A 36 12.38 -3.52 10.24
C SER A 36 12.34 -2.97 8.82
N TYR A 37 11.93 -3.78 7.84
CA TYR A 37 11.77 -3.38 6.44
C TYR A 37 10.47 -2.60 6.15
N ARG A 38 9.64 -2.32 7.18
CA ARG A 38 8.43 -1.48 7.12
C ARG A 38 8.41 -0.54 8.34
N PRO A 39 9.23 0.51 8.35
CA PRO A 39 9.39 1.37 9.52
C PRO A 39 8.12 2.16 9.88
N TYR A 40 7.22 2.40 8.91
CA TYR A 40 5.94 3.07 9.13
C TYR A 40 4.80 2.06 9.28
N LEU A 41 4.03 2.18 10.37
CA LEU A 41 2.84 1.36 10.66
C LEU A 41 1.67 1.69 9.70
N LEU A 42 1.56 2.96 9.29
CA LEU A 42 0.54 3.43 8.37
C LEU A 42 1.10 3.40 6.94
N ARG A 43 0.61 2.45 6.14
CA ARG A 43 0.97 2.25 4.74
C ARG A 43 -0.30 2.03 3.94
N ASN A 44 -0.28 2.27 2.64
CA ASN A 44 -1.49 2.19 1.82
C ASN A 44 -2.20 0.82 1.92
N ASP A 45 -1.45 -0.28 2.04
CA ASP A 45 -1.99 -1.62 2.24
C ASP A 45 -2.56 -1.84 3.64
N SER A 46 -1.97 -1.27 4.70
CA SER A 46 -2.50 -1.39 6.06
C SER A 46 -3.64 -0.42 6.33
N ALA A 47 -3.70 0.74 5.67
CA ALA A 47 -4.76 1.73 5.86
C ALA A 47 -6.03 1.43 5.05
N LEU A 48 -6.00 0.46 4.14
CA LEU A 48 -7.07 0.19 3.17
C LEU A 48 -8.45 -0.01 3.83
N PRO A 49 -8.62 -0.75 4.94
CA PRO A 49 -9.92 -0.88 5.59
C PRO A 49 -10.49 0.47 6.09
N VAL A 50 -9.63 1.34 6.62
CA VAL A 50 -10.02 2.69 7.02
C VAL A 50 -10.40 3.53 5.81
N LEU A 51 -9.59 3.50 4.74
CA LEU A 51 -9.87 4.25 3.51
C LEU A 51 -11.21 3.85 2.88
N LEU A 52 -11.53 2.56 2.82
CA LEU A 52 -12.81 2.08 2.30
C LEU A 52 -14.00 2.58 3.11
N THR A 53 -13.90 2.58 4.43
CA THR A 53 -15.01 3.06 5.28
C THR A 53 -15.18 4.58 5.19
N LEU A 54 -14.10 5.35 5.02
CA LEU A 54 -14.15 6.78 4.75
C LEU A 54 -14.74 7.08 3.37
N LEU A 55 -14.38 6.32 2.34
CA LEU A 55 -14.99 6.42 1.00
C LEU A 55 -16.49 6.10 1.04
N PHE A 56 -16.89 5.08 1.80
CA PHE A 56 -18.30 4.78 2.06
C PHE A 56 -19.01 5.95 2.74
N ALA A 57 -18.42 6.54 3.79
CA ALA A 57 -18.97 7.71 4.47
C ALA A 57 -19.10 8.92 3.53
N TYR A 58 -18.09 9.16 2.70
CA TYR A 58 -18.11 10.20 1.67
C TYR A 58 -19.24 9.98 0.67
N GLY A 59 -19.42 8.77 0.14
CA GLY A 59 -20.53 8.43 -0.77
C GLY A 59 -21.90 8.55 -0.12
N LEU A 60 -22.05 8.03 1.11
CA LEU A 60 -23.30 8.08 1.88
C LEU A 60 -23.74 9.52 2.16
N THR A 61 -22.81 10.36 2.62
CA THR A 61 -23.08 11.78 2.91
C THR A 61 -23.36 12.57 1.63
N THR A 62 -22.62 12.29 0.56
CA THR A 62 -22.85 12.88 -0.77
C THR A 62 -24.24 12.57 -1.29
N TYR A 63 -24.63 11.29 -1.27
CA TYR A 63 -25.96 10.86 -1.65
C TYR A 63 -27.03 11.56 -0.80
N PHE A 64 -26.92 11.50 0.53
CA PHE A 64 -27.91 12.12 1.43
C PHE A 64 -28.07 13.63 1.18
N LEU A 65 -26.96 14.36 1.05
CA LEU A 65 -26.99 15.82 0.86
C LEU A 65 -27.48 16.23 -0.52
N LEU A 66 -27.14 15.50 -1.59
CA LEU A 66 -27.64 15.81 -2.94
C LEU A 66 -29.17 15.67 -3.07
N PHE A 67 -29.78 14.78 -2.29
CA PHE A 67 -31.24 14.61 -2.25
C PHE A 67 -31.95 15.65 -1.37
N GLN A 68 -31.25 16.25 -0.39
CA GLN A 68 -31.82 17.24 0.52
C GLN A 68 -31.61 18.69 0.06
N LEU A 69 -30.52 18.95 -0.66
CA LEU A 69 -30.18 20.28 -1.18
C LEU A 69 -30.91 20.54 -2.51
N THR A 70 -31.26 21.81 -2.75
CA THR A 70 -31.90 22.26 -3.99
C THR A 70 -31.19 23.48 -4.59
N GLY A 71 -31.41 23.70 -5.90
CA GLY A 71 -30.93 24.88 -6.62
C GLY A 71 -29.41 25.07 -6.59
N ARG A 72 -28.97 26.31 -6.33
CA ARG A 72 -27.56 26.71 -6.34
C ARG A 72 -26.71 25.99 -5.28
N LEU A 73 -27.28 25.68 -4.12
CA LEU A 73 -26.57 24.97 -3.05
C LEU A 73 -26.24 23.53 -3.46
N ARG A 74 -27.17 22.85 -4.13
CA ARG A 74 -26.92 21.51 -4.68
C ARG A 74 -25.81 21.54 -5.74
N ALA A 75 -25.83 22.53 -6.64
CA ALA A 75 -24.82 22.68 -7.68
C ALA A 75 -23.43 22.97 -7.07
N GLY A 76 -23.34 23.88 -6.11
CA GLY A 76 -22.09 24.18 -5.40
C GLY A 76 -21.54 22.97 -4.64
N TYR A 77 -22.41 22.24 -3.94
CA TYR A 77 -22.02 21.00 -3.25
C TYR A 77 -21.52 19.93 -4.22
N LEU A 78 -22.22 19.72 -5.34
CA LEU A 78 -21.77 18.79 -6.39
C LEU A 78 -20.41 19.19 -6.95
N GLY A 79 -20.17 20.48 -7.19
CA GLY A 79 -18.87 20.99 -7.60
C GLY A 79 -17.77 20.67 -6.58
N ALA A 80 -18.02 20.89 -5.29
CA ALA A 80 -17.07 20.56 -4.22
C ALA A 80 -16.77 19.05 -4.15
N VAL A 81 -17.80 18.21 -4.27
CA VAL A 81 -17.65 16.74 -4.33
C VAL A 81 -16.76 16.34 -5.50
N LEU A 82 -17.00 16.87 -6.70
CA LEU A 82 -16.19 16.58 -7.88
C LEU A 82 -14.74 17.04 -7.72
N VAL A 83 -14.50 18.23 -7.17
CA VAL A 83 -13.15 18.74 -6.91
C VAL A 83 -12.39 17.82 -5.95
N VAL A 84 -13.01 17.40 -4.84
CA VAL A 84 -12.41 16.45 -3.89
C VAL A 84 -12.13 15.11 -4.57
N GLY A 85 -13.07 14.60 -5.37
CA GLY A 85 -12.89 13.33 -6.09
C GLY A 85 -11.75 13.38 -7.11
N VAL A 86 -11.68 14.44 -7.92
CA VAL A 86 -10.59 14.66 -8.88
C VAL A 86 -9.25 14.82 -8.17
N PHE A 87 -9.21 15.61 -7.09
CA PHE A 87 -8.00 15.76 -6.28
C PHE A 87 -7.54 14.41 -5.74
N PHE A 88 -8.45 13.61 -5.18
CA PHE A 88 -8.13 12.29 -4.64
C PHE A 88 -7.58 11.34 -5.73
N MET A 89 -8.19 11.32 -6.92
CA MET A 89 -7.69 10.52 -8.05
C MET A 89 -6.33 11.00 -8.57
N TYR A 90 -6.05 12.30 -8.50
CA TYR A 90 -4.80 12.87 -8.97
C TYR A 90 -3.68 12.78 -7.93
N ALA A 91 -4.00 12.82 -6.65
CA ALA A 91 -3.02 12.80 -5.56
C ALA A 91 -2.18 11.52 -5.53
N ASP A 92 -2.75 10.38 -5.94
CA ASP A 92 -2.05 9.09 -6.01
C ASP A 92 -1.40 8.85 -7.39
N ARG A 93 -1.44 9.83 -8.29
CA ARG A 93 -0.74 9.73 -9.57
C ARG A 93 0.76 9.71 -9.28
N LYS A 94 1.39 8.53 -9.39
CA LYS A 94 2.83 8.36 -9.29
C LYS A 94 3.52 9.34 -10.24
N VAL A 95 4.08 10.42 -9.72
CA VAL A 95 4.92 11.33 -10.48
C VAL A 95 6.28 10.65 -10.63
N HIS A 96 6.43 9.87 -11.70
CA HIS A 96 7.71 9.44 -12.28
C HIS A 96 8.76 8.88 -11.30
N LEU A 97 8.41 7.86 -10.52
CA LEU A 97 9.42 6.89 -10.11
C LEU A 97 9.45 5.83 -11.22
N PRO A 98 10.60 5.57 -11.87
CA PRO A 98 10.71 4.45 -12.79
C PRO A 98 10.38 3.17 -12.01
N ASP A 99 9.26 2.50 -12.33
CA ASP A 99 9.03 1.11 -11.96
C ASP A 99 9.97 0.24 -12.83
N ASP A 100 11.29 0.47 -12.71
CA ASP A 100 12.32 -0.26 -13.44
C ASP A 100 12.98 -1.26 -12.50
N ASN A 101 12.74 -2.55 -12.77
CA ASN A 101 13.41 -3.66 -12.12
C ASN A 101 14.73 -4.03 -12.81
N GLY A 102 15.25 -3.15 -13.67
CA GLY A 102 16.46 -3.36 -14.45
C GLY A 102 17.65 -3.76 -13.60
N CYS A 103 17.80 -3.20 -12.40
CA CYS A 103 18.92 -3.55 -11.56
C CYS A 103 18.80 -4.93 -10.89
N GLU A 104 17.59 -5.34 -10.50
CA GLU A 104 17.35 -6.71 -10.01
C GLU A 104 17.55 -7.72 -11.15
N ARG A 105 17.03 -7.42 -12.35
CA ARG A 105 17.25 -8.24 -13.56
C ARG A 105 18.73 -8.40 -13.89
N TRP A 106 19.49 -7.32 -13.83
CA TRP A 106 20.94 -7.35 -14.07
C TRP A 106 21.66 -8.23 -13.04
N SER A 107 21.29 -8.12 -11.76
CA SER A 107 21.86 -8.94 -10.68
C SER A 107 21.51 -10.43 -10.85
N LEU A 108 20.30 -10.74 -11.29
CA LEU A 108 19.88 -12.12 -11.61
C LEU A 108 20.62 -12.68 -12.83
N ASP A 109 20.84 -11.87 -13.87
CA ASP A 109 21.64 -12.26 -15.04
C ASP A 109 23.08 -12.55 -14.62
N GLN A 110 23.70 -11.69 -13.80
CA GLN A 110 25.01 -11.91 -13.22
C GLN A 110 25.07 -13.24 -12.44
N LEU A 111 24.09 -13.50 -11.55
CA LEU A 111 24.00 -14.76 -10.79
C LEU A 111 23.89 -15.98 -11.72
N SER A 112 23.07 -15.89 -12.76
CA SER A 112 22.86 -17.01 -13.69
C SER A 112 24.16 -17.40 -14.42
N ARG A 113 24.96 -16.40 -14.83
CA ARG A 113 26.15 -16.57 -15.68
C ARG A 113 27.46 -16.77 -14.90
N ALA A 114 27.53 -16.35 -13.64
CA ALA A 114 28.75 -16.42 -12.85
C ALA A 114 29.29 -17.87 -12.73
N PRO A 115 30.54 -18.15 -13.08
CA PRO A 115 31.09 -19.50 -12.91
C PRO A 115 31.30 -19.90 -11.45
N GLU A 116 31.39 -18.92 -10.54
CA GLU A 116 31.68 -19.13 -9.13
C GLU A 116 30.46 -19.67 -8.35
N PRO A 117 30.68 -20.53 -7.33
CA PRO A 117 29.62 -21.01 -6.45
C PRO A 117 29.10 -19.95 -5.47
N VAL A 118 29.90 -18.90 -5.22
CA VAL A 118 29.56 -17.76 -4.36
C VAL A 118 29.81 -16.47 -5.14
N VAL A 119 28.77 -15.64 -5.29
CA VAL A 119 28.80 -14.45 -6.15
C VAL A 119 28.65 -13.18 -5.32
N GLN A 120 29.50 -12.18 -5.56
CA GLN A 120 29.32 -10.85 -5.00
C GLN A 120 28.41 -10.02 -5.90
N LEU A 121 27.36 -9.45 -5.32
CA LEU A 121 26.42 -8.54 -5.97
C LEU A 121 26.59 -7.11 -5.49
N SER A 122 26.12 -6.17 -6.29
CA SER A 122 26.09 -4.75 -5.94
C SER A 122 25.22 -4.48 -4.70
N THR A 123 25.65 -3.59 -3.81
CA THR A 123 24.87 -3.14 -2.64
C THR A 123 23.65 -2.30 -3.00
N PHE A 124 23.61 -1.77 -4.23
CA PHE A 124 22.48 -0.98 -4.69
C PHE A 124 21.28 -1.82 -5.09
N CYS A 125 21.44 -3.14 -5.27
CA CYS A 125 20.43 -4.01 -5.86
C CYS A 125 20.34 -5.35 -5.12
N ASN A 126 19.41 -5.38 -4.18
CA ASN A 126 19.14 -6.55 -3.36
C ASN A 126 18.31 -7.54 -4.18
N VAL A 127 18.78 -8.78 -4.27
CA VAL A 127 18.03 -9.89 -4.87
C VAL A 127 17.30 -10.62 -3.76
N LEU A 128 15.98 -10.79 -3.90
CA LEU A 128 15.13 -11.54 -2.97
C LEU A 128 15.32 -11.16 -1.49
N SER A 129 15.64 -9.89 -1.24
CA SER A 129 15.87 -9.37 0.11
C SER A 129 15.54 -7.87 0.15
N TRP A 130 15.03 -7.42 1.31
CA TRP A 130 14.71 -6.01 1.53
C TRP A 130 15.93 -5.19 1.95
N SER A 131 16.96 -5.86 2.48
CA SER A 131 18.21 -5.28 2.96
C SER A 131 19.39 -5.99 2.30
N PRO A 132 20.55 -5.33 2.14
CA PRO A 132 21.75 -5.97 1.62
C PRO A 132 22.15 -7.19 2.45
N ILE A 133 22.47 -8.28 1.78
CA ILE A 133 22.91 -9.53 2.40
C ILE A 133 24.42 -9.43 2.68
N GLY A 134 24.82 -9.32 3.95
CA GLY A 134 26.25 -9.13 4.28
C GLY A 134 27.11 -10.39 4.13
N GLU A 135 26.50 -11.57 4.22
CA GLU A 135 27.20 -12.86 4.21
C GLU A 135 26.53 -13.87 3.28
N ALA A 136 27.33 -14.65 2.55
CA ALA A 136 26.82 -15.61 1.57
C ALA A 136 25.87 -16.66 2.16
N SER A 137 26.10 -17.07 3.40
CA SER A 137 25.27 -18.04 4.14
C SER A 137 23.81 -17.57 4.32
N GLN A 138 23.59 -16.26 4.42
CA GLN A 138 22.25 -15.68 4.60
C GLN A 138 21.40 -15.81 3.33
N SER A 139 22.03 -15.98 2.17
CA SER A 139 21.34 -16.20 0.89
C SER A 139 20.94 -17.65 0.64
N ASP A 140 21.17 -18.57 1.58
CA ASP A 140 21.03 -20.01 1.34
C ASP A 140 19.65 -20.42 0.81
N TYR A 141 18.59 -19.94 1.44
CA TYR A 141 17.21 -20.20 0.99
C TYR A 141 16.89 -19.49 -0.33
N ASN A 142 17.42 -18.29 -0.54
CA ASN A 142 17.24 -17.55 -1.79
C ASN A 142 17.89 -18.31 -2.95
N ALA A 143 19.11 -18.82 -2.75
CA ALA A 143 19.84 -19.62 -3.71
C ALA A 143 19.10 -20.93 -4.06
N GLN A 144 18.52 -21.60 -3.07
CA GLN A 144 17.67 -22.78 -3.30
C GLN A 144 16.45 -22.43 -4.14
N MET A 145 15.80 -21.30 -3.85
CA MET A 145 14.61 -20.85 -4.57
C MET A 145 14.94 -20.45 -6.01
N LEU A 146 16.05 -19.74 -6.24
CA LEU A 146 16.53 -19.37 -7.58
C LEU A 146 16.87 -20.60 -8.43
N GLN A 147 17.49 -21.61 -7.82
CA GLN A 147 17.74 -22.89 -8.49
C GLN A 147 16.42 -23.60 -8.82
N TYR A 148 15.50 -23.68 -7.85
CA TYR A 148 14.19 -24.31 -8.04
C TYR A 148 13.38 -23.65 -9.17
N TRP A 149 13.46 -22.33 -9.30
CA TRP A 149 12.84 -21.58 -10.39
C TRP A 149 13.60 -21.64 -11.73
N GLY A 150 14.73 -22.33 -11.77
CA GLY A 150 15.55 -22.46 -12.98
C GLY A 150 16.29 -21.18 -13.40
N ILE A 151 16.43 -20.21 -12.49
CA ILE A 151 17.18 -18.97 -12.75
C ILE A 151 18.69 -19.25 -12.71
N THR A 152 19.13 -20.03 -11.71
CA THR A 152 20.51 -20.51 -11.65
C THR A 152 20.54 -22.03 -11.92
N PRO A 153 21.51 -22.53 -12.71
CA PRO A 153 21.57 -23.97 -13.03
C PRO A 153 21.92 -24.82 -11.80
N VAL A 154 22.58 -24.23 -10.81
CA VAL A 154 22.96 -24.82 -9.52
C VAL A 154 22.63 -23.85 -8.39
N LYS A 155 22.60 -24.35 -7.15
CA LYS A 155 22.49 -23.49 -5.96
C LYS A 155 23.74 -22.61 -5.85
N LYS A 156 23.57 -21.30 -6.08
CA LYS A 156 24.64 -20.30 -5.96
C LYS A 156 24.37 -19.34 -4.83
N LEU A 157 25.26 -19.31 -3.86
CA LEU A 157 25.17 -18.36 -2.76
C LEU A 157 25.62 -16.98 -3.23
N TYR A 158 25.15 -15.92 -2.57
CA TYR A 158 25.52 -14.57 -2.89
C TYR A 158 25.47 -13.62 -1.70
N TYR A 159 26.16 -12.51 -1.81
CA TYR A 159 26.17 -11.44 -0.80
C TYR A 159 26.39 -10.08 -1.48
N ASN A 160 26.06 -9.01 -0.78
CA ASN A 160 26.18 -7.62 -1.21
C ASN A 160 27.36 -6.95 -0.47
N LYS A 161 28.35 -6.46 -1.23
CA LYS A 161 29.45 -5.62 -0.74
C LYS A 161 29.79 -4.54 -1.74
#